data_AF-A0A4Y8XYC9-F1
#
_entry.id   AF-A0A4Y8XYC9-F1
#
_cell.length_a   1.000
_cell.length_b   1.000
_cell.length_c   1.000
_cell.angle_alpha   90.00
_cell.angle_beta   90.00
_cell.angle_gamma   90.00
#
_symmetry.space_group_name_H-M   'P 1'
#
loop_
_entity.id
_entity.type
_entity.pdbx_description
1 polymer ?
#
loop_
_entity_poly.entity_id
_entity_poly.type
_entity_poly.pdbx_seq_one_letter_code
_entity_poly.pdbx_strand_id
1 'polypeptide(L)'
;MALLTLRILGHDLPGTDCGEFRHVHVGTQRGGEPDQLVSADAASAVFEIPVETVPVETVPAGDGAGDGPGGGAPDFRGPYVQGRRGARFVYLTWGELPPGGGFAMFRRAKIFLADVPGELLGAGAVETTLGLTDAAGMPLCAAVRPPAITWTPAPASRTA
;
A
#
# COMPACT_ATOMS: atom_id res chain seq x y z
N MET A 1 -4.34 -17.48 -11.31
CA MET A 1 -3.99 -16.53 -10.23
C MET A 1 -2.52 -16.68 -9.94
N ALA A 2 -1.79 -15.58 -9.82
CA ALA A 2 -0.36 -15.60 -9.52
C ALA A 2 -0.06 -14.73 -8.29
N LEU A 3 0.90 -15.15 -7.48
CA LEU A 3 1.35 -14.37 -6.34
C LEU A 3 2.30 -13.27 -6.82
N LEU A 4 2.09 -12.06 -6.31
CA LEU A 4 2.90 -10.88 -6.53
C LEU A 4 3.33 -10.33 -5.17
N THR A 5 4.63 -10.21 -4.93
CA THR A 5 5.14 -9.48 -3.76
C THR A 5 5.10 -7.99 -4.04
N LEU A 6 4.33 -7.25 -3.24
CA LEU A 6 4.29 -5.81 -3.26
C LEU A 6 5.24 -5.25 -2.21
N ARG A 7 6.30 -4.59 -2.66
CA ARG A 7 7.27 -3.91 -1.80
C ARG A 7 7.01 -2.41 -1.79
N ILE A 8 6.91 -1.82 -0.60
CA ILE A 8 6.65 -0.39 -0.41
C ILE A 8 7.80 0.18 0.40
N LEU A 9 8.56 1.09 -0.21
CA LEU A 9 9.66 1.82 0.43
C LEU A 9 9.22 3.24 0.76
N GLY A 10 8.99 3.49 2.04
CA GLY A 10 8.70 4.80 2.59
C GLY A 10 9.96 5.53 3.04
N HIS A 11 10.10 6.79 2.63
CA HIS A 11 11.09 7.73 3.15
C HIS A 11 10.40 8.98 3.70
N ASP A 12 11.17 9.92 4.27
CA ASP A 12 10.64 11.19 4.78
C ASP A 12 9.46 11.00 5.75
N LEU A 13 9.73 10.30 6.86
CA LEU A 13 8.72 9.97 7.86
C LEU A 13 8.45 11.20 8.77
N PRO A 14 7.22 11.37 9.27
CA PRO A 14 6.78 12.60 9.94
C PRO A 14 7.32 12.78 11.36
N GLY A 15 8.09 11.82 11.88
CA GLY A 15 8.49 11.75 13.28
C GLY A 15 7.42 11.14 14.17
N THR A 16 7.81 10.74 15.39
CA THR A 16 6.91 10.19 16.41
C THR A 16 5.97 11.22 17.02
N ASP A 17 6.24 12.50 16.78
CA ASP A 17 5.54 13.66 17.33
C ASP A 17 5.13 14.57 16.16
N CYS A 18 3.93 14.35 15.61
CA CYS A 18 3.42 15.15 14.50
C CYS A 18 2.04 15.76 14.85
N GLY A 19 1.98 17.09 14.92
CA GLY A 19 0.80 17.80 15.41
C GLY A 19 0.44 17.40 16.84
N GLU A 20 -0.79 16.94 17.04
CA GLU A 20 -1.28 16.47 18.35
C GLU A 20 -0.92 15.01 18.66
N PHE A 21 -0.50 14.23 17.67
CA PHE A 21 -0.25 12.80 17.82
C PHE A 21 1.13 12.52 18.40
N ARG A 22 1.23 11.44 19.19
CA ARG A 22 2.46 10.97 19.85
C ARG A 22 2.67 9.49 19.60
N HIS A 23 3.92 9.04 19.73
CA HIS A 23 4.29 7.64 19.46
C HIS A 23 3.78 7.14 18.11
N VAL A 24 3.88 8.00 17.09
CA VAL A 24 3.31 7.73 15.78
C VAL A 24 4.05 6.57 15.11
N HIS A 25 3.28 5.64 14.58
CA HIS A 25 3.75 4.52 13.77
C HIS A 25 3.02 4.49 12.43
N VAL A 26 3.70 3.97 11.42
CA VAL A 26 3.14 3.63 10.12
C VAL A 26 3.17 2.13 9.91
N GLY A 27 2.15 1.57 9.28
CA GLY A 27 2.18 0.17 8.85
C GLY A 27 1.26 -0.07 7.67
N THR A 28 1.15 -1.34 7.31
CA THR A 28 0.14 -1.82 6.36
C THR A 28 -1.15 -2.18 7.09
N GLN A 29 -2.21 -2.49 6.34
CA GLN A 29 -3.47 -2.98 6.93
C GLN A 29 -3.82 -4.35 6.37
N ARG A 30 -3.96 -5.35 7.24
CA ARG A 30 -4.39 -6.71 6.92
C ARG A 30 -5.83 -6.92 7.38
N GLY A 31 -6.75 -6.97 6.43
CA GLY A 31 -8.19 -6.93 6.73
C GLY A 31 -8.55 -5.64 7.47
N GLY A 32 -9.00 -5.73 8.72
CA GLY A 32 -9.30 -4.59 9.58
C GLY A 32 -8.13 -4.11 10.45
N GLU A 33 -7.06 -4.89 10.55
CA GLU A 33 -6.03 -4.71 11.58
C GLU A 33 -4.75 -4.08 11.00
N PRO A 34 -4.03 -3.24 11.77
CA PRO A 34 -2.70 -2.80 11.41
C PRO A 34 -1.71 -3.97 11.40
N ASP A 35 -0.73 -3.92 10.51
CA ASP A 35 0.32 -4.94 10.38
C ASP A 35 1.65 -4.32 9.95
N GLN A 36 2.77 -4.99 10.24
CA GLN A 36 4.13 -4.52 9.94
C GLN A 36 4.40 -3.08 10.42
N LEU A 37 4.04 -2.75 11.66
CA LEU A 37 4.22 -1.39 12.20
C LEU A 37 5.71 -1.00 12.31
N VAL A 38 6.02 0.22 11.88
CA VAL A 38 7.34 0.86 11.94
C VAL A 38 7.17 2.23 12.61
N SER A 39 8.10 2.57 13.51
CA SER A 39 8.10 3.88 14.17
C SER A 39 8.28 5.01 13.15
N ALA A 40 7.54 6.11 13.32
CA ALA A 40 7.56 7.23 12.39
C ALA A 40 8.82 8.12 12.47
N ASP A 41 9.77 7.81 13.36
CA ASP A 41 11.12 8.41 13.39
C ASP A 41 12.19 7.51 12.75
N ALA A 42 11.82 6.34 12.23
CA ALA A 42 12.75 5.48 11.52
C ALA A 42 13.30 6.17 10.26
N ALA A 43 14.54 5.85 9.88
CA ALA A 43 15.15 6.40 8.68
C ALA A 43 14.38 6.04 7.38
N SER A 44 13.70 4.89 7.38
CA SER A 44 12.84 4.42 6.30
C SER A 44 11.85 3.38 6.84
N ALA A 45 10.71 3.23 6.17
CA ALA A 45 9.78 2.13 6.40
C ALA A 45 9.75 1.22 5.17
N VAL A 46 9.86 -0.09 5.37
CA VAL A 46 9.85 -1.08 4.29
C VAL A 46 8.79 -2.11 4.60
N PHE A 47 7.85 -2.26 3.67
CA PHE A 47 6.78 -3.26 3.78
C PHE A 47 6.85 -4.21 2.61
N GLU A 48 6.68 -5.50 2.88
CA GLU A 48 6.54 -6.53 1.85
C GLU A 48 5.26 -7.29 2.13
N ILE A 49 4.29 -7.20 1.20
CA ILE A 49 2.99 -7.83 1.36
C ILE A 49 2.62 -8.69 0.14
N PRO A 50 2.05 -9.87 0.35
CA PRO A 50 1.55 -10.69 -0.74
C PRO A 50 0.26 -10.11 -1.32
N VAL A 51 0.21 -10.04 -2.65
CA VAL A 51 -0.97 -9.70 -3.44
C VAL A 51 -1.19 -10.81 -4.47
N GLU A 52 -2.43 -11.25 -4.63
CA GLU A 52 -2.80 -12.21 -5.68
C GLU A 52 -3.30 -11.44 -6.90
N THR A 53 -2.71 -11.72 -8.06
CA THR A 53 -3.15 -11.21 -9.35
C THR A 53 -4.11 -12.22 -10.00
N VAL A 54 -5.23 -11.71 -10.49
CA VAL A 54 -6.26 -12.47 -11.19
C VAL A 54 -6.27 -12.01 -12.65
N PRO A 55 -5.80 -12.85 -13.59
CA PRO A 55 -5.75 -12.49 -15.01
C PRO A 55 -7.12 -12.13 -15.57
N VAL A 56 -7.13 -11.23 -16.55
CA VAL A 56 -8.35 -10.67 -17.17
C VAL A 56 -9.28 -11.77 -17.69
N GLU A 57 -8.72 -12.79 -18.34
CA GLU A 57 -9.48 -13.91 -18.93
C GLU A 57 -10.22 -14.75 -17.89
N THR A 58 -9.80 -14.68 -16.62
CA THR A 58 -10.44 -15.39 -15.51
C THR A 58 -11.46 -14.54 -14.74
N VAL A 59 -11.62 -13.26 -15.11
CA VAL A 59 -12.59 -12.35 -14.50
C VAL A 59 -13.92 -12.48 -15.24
N PRO A 60 -15.02 -12.93 -14.59
CA PRO A 60 -16.32 -13.01 -15.22
C PRO A 60 -16.79 -11.65 -15.75
N ALA A 61 -17.45 -11.65 -16.90
CA ALA A 61 -18.11 -10.46 -17.46
C ALA A 61 -19.39 -10.14 -16.65
N GLY A 62 -19.29 -9.19 -15.70
CA GLY A 62 -20.40 -8.66 -14.85
C GLY A 62 -20.01 -8.52 -13.37
N ASP A 63 -20.50 -7.62 -12.49
CA ASP A 63 -21.53 -6.56 -12.52
C ASP A 63 -20.95 -5.25 -11.90
N GLY A 64 -19.75 -4.85 -12.30
CA GLY A 64 -19.07 -3.69 -11.73
C GLY A 64 -19.58 -2.38 -12.33
N ALA A 65 -20.65 -1.81 -11.79
CA ALA A 65 -21.10 -0.46 -12.14
C ALA A 65 -19.96 0.55 -11.98
N GLY A 66 -19.54 1.15 -13.09
CA GLY A 66 -18.61 2.28 -13.17
C GLY A 66 -18.32 2.55 -14.64
N ASP A 67 -18.64 3.75 -15.11
CA ASP A 67 -18.53 4.25 -16.49
C ASP A 67 -17.06 4.38 -16.99
N GLY A 68 -16.20 3.41 -16.71
CA GLY A 68 -14.87 3.25 -17.29
C GLY A 68 -14.82 2.00 -18.18
N PRO A 69 -13.84 1.88 -19.10
CA PRO A 69 -13.81 0.81 -20.09
C PRO A 69 -13.82 -0.56 -19.38
N GLY A 70 -14.98 -1.22 -19.44
CA GLY A 70 -15.16 -2.59 -19.00
C GLY A 70 -14.45 -3.53 -19.96
N GLY A 71 -13.39 -4.18 -19.47
CA GLY A 71 -12.66 -5.23 -20.17
C GLY A 71 -11.19 -4.86 -20.41
N GLY A 72 -10.28 -5.47 -19.65
CA GLY A 72 -8.85 -5.44 -19.98
C GLY A 72 -7.85 -5.39 -18.82
N ALA A 73 -8.27 -5.10 -17.57
CA ALA A 73 -7.36 -4.99 -16.43
C ALA A 73 -7.48 -6.18 -15.46
N PRO A 74 -6.36 -6.71 -14.92
CA PRO A 74 -6.38 -7.78 -13.94
C PRO A 74 -7.10 -7.33 -12.64
N ASP A 75 -7.71 -8.27 -11.92
CA ASP A 75 -8.19 -8.02 -10.55
C ASP A 75 -7.11 -8.41 -9.53
N PHE A 76 -7.24 -7.89 -8.31
CA PHE A 76 -6.31 -8.15 -7.22
C PHE A 76 -7.04 -8.66 -5.99
N ARG A 77 -6.43 -9.61 -5.29
CA ARG A 77 -6.96 -10.25 -4.08
C ARG A 77 -5.85 -10.44 -3.04
N GLY A 78 -6.25 -10.88 -1.85
CA GLY A 78 -5.36 -11.14 -0.74
C GLY A 78 -5.74 -10.34 0.50
N PRO A 79 -5.12 -10.65 1.65
CA PRO A 79 -5.54 -10.14 2.95
C PRO A 79 -5.22 -8.65 3.15
N TYR A 80 -4.31 -8.07 2.38
CA TYR A 80 -4.00 -6.64 2.40
C TYR A 80 -4.77 -5.83 1.35
N VAL A 81 -5.46 -6.53 0.43
CA VAL A 81 -6.17 -5.89 -0.68
C VAL A 81 -7.55 -5.45 -0.24
N GLN A 82 -7.86 -4.19 -0.54
CA GLN A 82 -9.07 -3.48 -0.14
C GLN A 82 -9.77 -2.90 -1.37
N GLY A 83 -11.00 -2.43 -1.15
CA GLY A 83 -11.81 -1.80 -2.19
C GLY A 83 -12.50 -2.81 -3.09
N ARG A 84 -13.35 -2.30 -3.99
CA ARG A 84 -14.10 -3.09 -4.96
C ARG A 84 -13.25 -3.46 -6.18
N ARG A 85 -13.68 -4.46 -6.94
CA ARG A 85 -13.08 -4.80 -8.24
C ARG A 85 -12.98 -3.55 -9.14
N GLY A 86 -11.85 -3.37 -9.81
CA GLY A 86 -11.54 -2.19 -10.62
C GLY A 86 -11.07 -0.95 -9.83
N ALA A 87 -11.13 -1.00 -8.50
CA ALA A 87 -10.63 0.06 -7.62
C ALA A 87 -9.89 -0.54 -6.42
N ARG A 88 -9.07 -1.57 -6.68
CA ARG A 88 -8.30 -2.28 -5.65
C ARG A 88 -7.12 -1.45 -5.15
N PHE A 89 -6.89 -1.45 -3.86
CA PHE A 89 -5.79 -0.73 -3.22
C PHE A 89 -5.30 -1.45 -1.97
N VAL A 90 -4.13 -1.04 -1.47
CA VAL A 90 -3.62 -1.39 -0.15
C VAL A 90 -3.55 -0.13 0.71
N TYR A 91 -3.67 -0.29 2.02
CA TYR A 91 -3.55 0.84 2.96
C TYR A 91 -2.12 0.94 3.49
N LEU A 92 -1.63 2.17 3.57
CA LEU A 92 -0.75 2.59 4.66
C LEU A 92 -1.62 3.18 5.77
N THR A 93 -1.35 2.80 7.01
CA THR A 93 -2.11 3.19 8.18
C THR A 93 -1.21 3.82 9.23
N TRP A 94 -1.70 4.90 9.82
CA TRP A 94 -1.02 5.70 10.82
C TRP A 94 -1.79 5.67 12.13
N GLY A 95 -1.09 5.50 13.21
CA GLY A 95 -1.69 5.46 14.54
C GLY A 95 -0.70 5.75 15.64
N GLU A 96 -1.24 6.08 16.80
CA GLU A 96 -0.48 6.19 18.04
C GLU A 96 -0.30 4.79 18.62
N LEU A 97 0.92 4.45 19.01
CA LEU A 97 1.24 3.20 19.69
C LEU A 97 2.14 3.50 20.90
N PRO A 98 1.56 3.95 22.03
CA PRO A 98 2.34 4.20 23.23
C PRO A 98 2.92 2.90 23.80
N PRO A 99 4.02 2.97 24.56
CA PRO A 99 4.61 1.78 25.19
C PRO A 99 3.59 1.01 26.04
N GLY A 100 3.40 -0.27 25.72
CA GLY A 100 2.44 -1.15 26.42
C GLY A 100 0.96 -0.88 26.10
N GLY A 101 0.65 0.03 25.18
CA GLY A 101 -0.71 0.31 24.71
C GLY A 101 -1.09 -0.44 23.43
N GLY A 102 -2.34 -0.24 23.00
CA GLY A 102 -2.83 -0.70 21.71
C GLY A 102 -2.65 0.36 20.61
N PHE A 103 -2.62 -0.07 19.36
CA PHE A 103 -2.55 0.83 18.21
C PHE A 103 -3.88 1.58 18.03
N ALA A 104 -3.85 2.91 18.09
CA ALA A 104 -4.98 3.78 17.84
C ALA A 104 -4.82 4.47 16.49
N MET A 105 -5.45 3.92 15.45
CA MET A 105 -5.42 4.48 14.10
C MET A 105 -6.07 5.87 14.06
N PHE A 106 -5.39 6.86 13.46
CA PHE A 106 -5.96 8.19 13.22
C PHE A 106 -5.95 8.61 11.74
N ARG A 107 -5.16 7.96 10.88
CA ARG A 107 -5.02 8.38 9.47
C ARG A 107 -4.62 7.22 8.55
N ARG A 108 -4.98 7.31 7.27
CA ARG A 108 -4.63 6.31 6.23
C ARG A 108 -4.34 6.94 4.87
N ALA A 109 -3.52 6.26 4.09
CA ALA A 109 -3.29 6.51 2.67
C ALA A 109 -3.56 5.25 1.84
N LYS A 110 -4.00 5.40 0.60
CA LYS A 110 -4.35 4.31 -0.33
C LYS A 110 -3.37 4.30 -1.49
N ILE A 111 -2.66 3.19 -1.67
CA ILE A 111 -1.86 2.92 -2.87
C ILE A 111 -2.67 1.99 -3.76
N PHE A 112 -3.08 2.42 -4.95
CA PHE A 112 -3.92 1.56 -5.78
C PHE A 112 -3.11 0.68 -6.71
N LEU A 113 -3.61 -0.54 -6.87
CA LEU A 113 -2.94 -1.60 -7.62
C LEU A 113 -3.18 -1.45 -9.13
N ALA A 114 -4.20 -0.69 -9.53
CA ALA A 114 -4.45 -0.34 -10.92
C ALA A 114 -3.36 0.55 -11.53
N ASP A 115 -2.54 1.21 -10.69
CA ASP A 115 -1.43 2.04 -11.15
C ASP A 115 -0.15 1.23 -11.40
N VAL A 116 -0.12 -0.07 -11.07
CA VAL A 116 1.02 -0.94 -11.36
C VAL A 116 1.04 -1.24 -12.86
N PRO A 117 2.12 -0.90 -13.59
CA PRO A 117 2.24 -1.23 -15.01
C PRO A 117 2.12 -2.74 -15.25
N GLY A 118 1.35 -3.12 -16.29
CA GLY A 118 1.01 -4.52 -16.56
C GLY A 118 2.23 -5.40 -16.82
N GLU A 119 3.26 -4.83 -17.46
CA GLU A 119 4.54 -5.49 -17.71
C GLU A 119 5.30 -5.88 -16.43
N LEU A 120 5.02 -5.22 -15.30
CA LEU A 120 5.66 -5.52 -14.02
C LEU A 120 4.94 -6.63 -13.24
N LEU A 121 3.66 -6.90 -13.55
CA LEU A 121 2.87 -7.92 -12.84
C LEU A 121 3.42 -9.34 -13.04
N GLY A 122 4.09 -9.60 -14.17
CA GLY A 122 4.75 -10.87 -14.47
C GLY A 122 6.10 -11.07 -13.77
N ALA A 123 6.67 -10.04 -13.14
CA ALA A 123 7.99 -10.09 -12.52
C ALA A 123 8.01 -10.85 -11.18
N GLY A 124 6.84 -11.19 -10.62
CA GLY A 124 6.70 -11.86 -9.32
C GLY A 124 6.90 -10.93 -8.11
N ALA A 125 7.60 -9.80 -8.28
CA ALA A 125 7.72 -8.76 -7.26
C ALA A 125 7.86 -7.36 -7.88
N VAL A 126 7.19 -6.38 -7.27
CA VAL A 126 7.22 -4.97 -7.67
C VAL A 126 7.43 -4.07 -6.48
N GLU A 127 8.10 -2.94 -6.70
CA GLU A 127 8.39 -1.95 -5.67
C GLU A 127 7.80 -0.59 -6.04
N THR A 128 7.29 0.12 -5.03
CA THR A 128 7.03 1.56 -5.11
C THR A 128 7.79 2.30 -4.02
N THR A 129 8.23 3.52 -4.33
CA THR A 129 8.86 4.43 -3.37
C THR A 129 8.00 5.69 -3.18
N LEU A 130 7.85 6.16 -1.94
CA LEU A 130 7.10 7.38 -1.61
C LEU A 130 7.60 8.10 -0.37
N GLY A 131 7.44 9.43 -0.35
CA GLY A 131 7.54 10.24 0.86
C GLY A 131 6.32 10.00 1.75
N LEU A 132 6.54 9.84 3.05
CA LEU A 132 5.50 9.49 4.01
C LEU A 132 4.98 10.68 4.83
N THR A 133 5.43 11.88 4.50
CA THR A 133 4.99 13.15 5.07
C THR A 133 4.33 14.01 3.98
N ASP A 134 3.20 14.62 4.31
CA ASP A 134 2.48 15.54 3.43
C ASP A 134 3.06 16.97 3.49
N ALA A 135 2.58 17.85 2.61
CA ALA A 135 3.07 19.22 2.53
C ALA A 135 2.84 20.07 3.80
N ALA A 136 2.00 19.60 4.74
CA ALA A 136 1.78 20.26 6.02
C ALA A 136 2.66 19.68 7.14
N GLY A 137 3.58 18.76 6.85
CA GLY A 137 4.39 18.08 7.86
C GLY A 137 3.62 17.00 8.62
N MET A 138 2.45 16.58 8.12
CA MET A 138 1.62 15.53 8.74
C MET A 138 1.78 14.22 7.98
N PRO A 139 1.40 13.07 8.57
CA PRO A 139 1.56 11.79 7.88
C PRO A 139 0.79 11.76 6.56
N LEU A 140 1.35 11.12 5.53
CA LEU A 140 0.73 11.03 4.21
C LEU A 140 -0.68 10.44 4.29
N CYS A 141 -1.62 10.99 3.50
CA CYS A 141 -3.02 10.54 3.49
C CYS A 141 -3.63 10.47 2.08
N ALA A 142 -4.91 10.12 2.01
CA ALA A 142 -5.72 10.09 0.80
C ALA A 142 -5.21 9.08 -0.25
N ALA A 143 -5.41 9.35 -1.54
CA ALA A 143 -4.98 8.47 -2.62
C ALA A 143 -3.57 8.83 -3.08
N VAL A 144 -2.66 7.86 -3.03
CA VAL A 144 -1.28 7.98 -3.50
C VAL A 144 -1.21 7.34 -4.88
N ARG A 145 -0.81 8.15 -5.85
CA ARG A 145 -0.87 7.90 -7.29
C ARG A 145 0.40 8.42 -7.96
N PRO A 146 0.79 7.92 -9.14
CA PRO A 146 1.73 8.65 -9.99
C PRO A 146 1.24 10.09 -10.22
N PRO A 147 2.13 11.11 -10.21
CA PRO A 147 3.60 11.01 -10.13
C PRO A 147 4.17 10.95 -8.69
N ALA A 148 3.35 10.94 -7.63
CA ALA A 148 3.84 10.87 -6.25
C ALA A 148 4.46 9.51 -5.89
N ILE A 149 4.14 8.47 -6.67
CA ILE A 149 4.77 7.16 -6.64
C ILE A 149 5.23 6.74 -8.04
N THR A 150 6.29 5.95 -8.10
CA THR A 150 6.75 5.26 -9.30
C THR A 150 6.91 3.79 -9.00
N TRP A 151 6.49 2.94 -9.94
CA TRP A 151 6.62 1.49 -9.85
C TRP A 151 7.85 1.00 -10.60
N THR A 152 8.59 0.09 -9.98
CA THR A 152 9.75 -0.58 -10.58
C THR A 152 9.70 -2.08 -10.27
N PRO A 153 10.45 -2.92 -11.01
CA PRO A 153 10.74 -4.27 -10.53
C PRO A 153 11.32 -4.20 -9.11
N ALA A 154 10.89 -5.08 -8.21
CA ALA A 154 11.54 -5.14 -6.90
C ALA A 154 12.98 -5.66 -7.07
N PRO A 155 13.94 -5.21 -6.24
CA PRO A 155 15.26 -5.80 -6.23
C PRO A 155 15.16 -7.30 -5.94
N ALA A 156 15.95 -8.12 -6.63
CA ALA A 156 16.04 -9.53 -6.33
C ALA A 156 16.38 -9.69 -4.84
N SER A 157 15.54 -10.42 -4.11
CA SER A 157 15.74 -10.67 -2.68
C SER A 157 17.14 -11.27 -2.50
N ARG A 158 18.07 -10.51 -1.91
CA ARG A 158 19.38 -11.05 -1.53
C ARG A 158 19.11 -11.98 -0.36
N THR A 159 19.05 -13.28 -0.64
CA THR A 159 19.20 -14.31 0.40
C THR A 159 20.58 -14.10 1.02
N ALA A 160 20.61 -13.65 2.28
CA ALA A 160 21.81 -13.68 3.11
C ALA A 160 22.02 -15.09 3.66
#